data_AF-A0A7V8X6R1-F1
#
_entry.id   AF-A0A7V8X6R1-F1
#
_cell.length_a   1.000
_cell.length_b   1.000
_cell.length_c   1.000
_cell.angle_alpha   90.00
_cell.angle_beta   90.00
_cell.angle_gamma   90.00
#
_symmetry.space_group_name_H-M   'P 1'
#
loop_
_entity.id
_entity.type
_entity.pdbx_description
1 polymer ?
#
loop_
_entity_poly.entity_id
_entity_poly.type
_entity_poly.pdbx_seq_one_letter_code
_entity_poly.pdbx_strand_id
1 'polypeptide(L)'
;MSAARIRVEYKTYATLVELSQSQRRPVSEIVGEAVARYDADLFWKAADDAYTRMSADPEDRAEFDAEVAAWDCTLNDGVANFPYEERDIR
;
A
#
# COMPACT_ATOMS: atom_id res chain seq x y z
N MET A 1 24.55 -9.41 7.55
CA MET A 1 24.31 -8.64 6.30
C MET A 1 25.31 -9.11 5.26
N SER A 2 24.86 -9.49 4.06
CA SER A 2 25.74 -9.86 2.95
C SER A 2 25.78 -8.71 1.94
N ALA A 3 26.94 -8.44 1.35
CA ALA A 3 27.10 -7.38 0.34
C ALA A 3 27.19 -8.01 -1.05
N ALA A 4 26.31 -7.60 -1.96
CA ALA A 4 26.32 -7.98 -3.36
C ALA A 4 26.57 -6.75 -4.25
N ARG A 5 27.26 -6.95 -5.37
CA ARG A 5 27.49 -5.90 -6.38
C ARG A 5 26.61 -6.18 -7.59
N ILE A 6 25.76 -5.22 -7.93
CA ILE A 6 24.96 -5.24 -9.16
C ILE A 6 25.54 -4.22 -10.16
N ARG A 7 25.42 -4.51 -11.46
CA ARG A 7 25.75 -3.55 -12.50
C ARG A 7 24.49 -2.75 -12.81
N VAL A 8 24.63 -1.43 -12.89
CA VAL A 8 23.58 -0.50 -13.28
C VAL A 8 24.15 0.50 -14.28
N GLU A 9 23.29 1.12 -15.06
CA GLU A 9 23.66 2.25 -15.91
C GLU A 9 24.26 3.38 -15.07
N TYR A 10 25.23 4.11 -15.65
CA TYR A 10 25.91 5.21 -14.95
C TYR A 10 24.92 6.27 -14.46
N LYS A 11 23.89 6.57 -15.25
CA LYS A 11 22.83 7.53 -14.89
C LYS A 11 22.09 7.10 -13.61
N THR A 12 21.77 5.81 -13.47
CA THR A 12 21.10 5.26 -12.29
C THR A 12 22.00 5.37 -11.07
N TYR A 13 23.27 5.01 -11.21
CA TYR A 13 24.26 5.17 -10.14
C TYR A 13 24.39 6.64 -9.69
N ALA A 14 24.52 7.58 -10.63
CA ALA A 14 24.60 9.01 -10.32
C ALA A 14 23.37 9.49 -9.54
N THR A 15 22.17 9.09 -9.97
CA THR A 15 20.91 9.41 -9.28
C THR A 15 20.89 8.86 -7.85
N LEU A 16 21.32 7.61 -7.66
CA LEU A 16 21.38 7.00 -6.32
C LEU A 16 22.37 7.72 -5.40
N VAL A 17 23.49 8.19 -5.92
CA VAL A 17 24.47 8.98 -5.17
C VAL A 17 23.90 10.35 -4.78
N GLU A 18 23.22 11.04 -5.70
CA GLU A 18 22.54 12.32 -5.41
C GLU A 18 21.45 12.16 -4.33
N LEU A 19 20.64 11.10 -4.42
CA LEU A 19 19.64 10.77 -3.40
C LEU A 19 20.29 10.45 -2.05
N SER A 20 21.40 9.72 -2.05
CA SER A 20 22.17 9.41 -0.85
C SER A 20 22.70 10.66 -0.15
N GLN A 21 23.25 11.61 -0.92
CA GLN A 21 23.77 12.87 -0.41
C GLN A 21 22.66 13.78 0.12
N SER A 22 21.58 13.95 -0.65
CA SER A 22 20.46 14.83 -0.27
C SER A 22 19.70 14.32 0.96
N GLN A 23 19.52 13.01 1.10
CA GLN A 23 18.79 12.40 2.22
C GLN A 23 19.69 12.01 3.39
N ARG A 24 21.02 12.09 3.24
CA ARG A 24 22.04 11.62 4.21
C ARG A 24 21.84 10.16 4.61
N ARG A 25 21.45 9.33 3.64
CA ARG A 25 21.17 7.89 3.83
C ARG A 25 22.10 7.07 2.94
N PRO A 26 22.55 5.88 3.37
CA PRO A 26 23.35 4.99 2.52
C PRO A 26 22.58 4.59 1.25
N VAL A 27 23.29 4.47 0.12
CA VAL A 27 22.70 3.99 -1.14
C VAL A 27 21.97 2.65 -0.98
N SER A 28 22.50 1.74 -0.16
CA SER A 28 21.87 0.44 0.11
C SER A 28 20.49 0.57 0.77
N GLU A 29 20.30 1.56 1.63
CA GLU A 29 19.01 1.81 2.29
C GLU A 29 18.00 2.39 1.31
N ILE A 30 18.44 3.34 0.47
CA ILE A 30 17.62 3.92 -0.59
C ILE A 30 17.19 2.85 -1.60
N VAL A 31 18.10 1.97 -2.01
CA VAL A 31 17.79 0.84 -2.89
C VAL A 31 16.81 -0.12 -2.21
N GLY A 32 17.02 -0.43 -0.93
CA GLY A 32 16.11 -1.30 -0.18
C GLY A 32 14.69 -0.74 -0.14
N GLU A 33 14.54 0.55 0.14
CA GLU A 33 13.24 1.22 0.14
C GLU A 33 12.61 1.28 -1.26
N ALA A 34 13.39 1.59 -2.29
CA ALA A 34 12.90 1.61 -3.67
C ALA A 34 12.37 0.23 -4.11
N VAL A 35 13.06 -0.84 -3.75
CA VAL A 35 12.60 -2.22 -4.03
C VAL A 35 11.32 -2.53 -3.26
N ALA A 36 11.24 -2.19 -1.96
CA ALA A 36 10.04 -2.43 -1.17
C ALA A 36 8.81 -1.69 -1.72
N ARG A 37 8.99 -0.45 -2.17
CA ARG A 37 7.92 0.32 -2.83
C ARG A 37 7.49 -0.31 -4.15
N TYR A 38 8.44 -0.72 -4.98
CA TYR A 38 8.14 -1.38 -6.25
C TYR A 38 7.40 -2.70 -6.06
N ASP A 39 7.80 -3.49 -5.06
CA ASP A 39 7.11 -4.75 -4.70
C ASP A 39 5.66 -4.48 -4.23
N ALA A 40 5.46 -3.47 -3.38
CA ALA A 40 4.13 -3.05 -2.95
C ALA A 40 3.27 -2.57 -4.14
N ASP A 41 3.85 -1.80 -5.07
CA ASP A 41 3.15 -1.33 -6.27
C ASP A 41 2.71 -2.51 -7.17
N LEU A 42 3.58 -3.51 -7.33
CA LEU A 42 3.24 -4.74 -8.07
C LEU A 42 2.11 -5.51 -7.39
N PHE A 43 2.16 -5.64 -6.06
CA PHE A 43 1.10 -6.28 -5.29
C PHE A 43 -0.24 -5.57 -5.48
N TRP A 44 -0.28 -4.25 -5.27
CA TRP A 44 -1.52 -3.48 -5.39
C TRP A 44 -2.05 -3.47 -6.81
N LYS A 45 -1.17 -3.41 -7.81
CA LYS A 45 -1.57 -3.55 -9.22
C LYS A 45 -2.23 -4.90 -9.48
N ALA A 46 -1.64 -5.99 -8.98
CA ALA A 46 -2.21 -7.32 -9.16
C ALA A 46 -3.56 -7.49 -8.45
N ALA A 47 -3.70 -6.92 -7.24
CA ALA A 47 -4.95 -6.90 -6.50
C ALA A 47 -6.04 -6.12 -7.24
N ASP A 48 -5.73 -4.93 -7.75
CA ASP A 48 -6.66 -4.10 -8.53
C ASP A 48 -7.07 -4.78 -9.84
N ASP A 49 -6.12 -5.36 -10.58
CA ASP A 49 -6.38 -6.11 -11.81
C ASP A 49 -7.25 -7.36 -11.52
N ALA A 50 -7.11 -8.01 -10.35
CA ALA A 50 -7.96 -9.13 -9.93
C ALA A 50 -9.37 -8.66 -9.56
N TYR A 51 -9.48 -7.60 -8.75
CA TYR A 51 -10.76 -7.04 -8.34
C TYR A 51 -11.56 -6.50 -9.52
N THR A 52 -10.90 -5.85 -10.48
CA THR A 52 -11.52 -5.34 -11.71
C THR A 52 -12.10 -6.47 -12.55
N ARG A 53 -11.36 -7.60 -12.69
CA ARG A 53 -11.84 -8.78 -13.41
C ARG A 53 -13.07 -9.39 -12.74
N MET A 54 -12.99 -9.64 -11.44
CA MET A 54 -14.12 -10.16 -10.65
C MET A 54 -15.33 -9.22 -10.73
N SER A 55 -15.13 -7.90 -10.65
CA SER A 55 -16.22 -6.93 -10.67
C SER A 55 -16.93 -6.80 -12.01
N ALA A 56 -16.28 -7.20 -13.11
CA ALA A 56 -16.82 -7.15 -14.45
C ALA A 56 -17.74 -8.34 -14.79
N ASP A 57 -17.67 -9.43 -14.01
CA ASP A 57 -18.48 -10.63 -14.19
C ASP A 57 -19.42 -10.84 -12.98
N PRO A 58 -20.75 -10.70 -13.15
CA PRO A 58 -21.71 -10.91 -12.08
C PRO A 58 -21.67 -12.31 -11.45
N GLU A 59 -21.25 -13.36 -12.19
CA GLU A 59 -21.16 -14.72 -11.65
C GLU A 59 -19.95 -14.85 -10.71
N ASP A 60 -18.78 -14.36 -11.13
CA ASP A 60 -17.56 -14.36 -10.31
C ASP A 60 -17.71 -13.45 -9.07
N ARG A 61 -18.54 -12.39 -9.16
CA ARG A 61 -18.77 -11.45 -8.05
C ARG A 61 -19.76 -11.95 -7.00
N ALA A 62 -20.58 -12.95 -7.32
CA ALA A 62 -21.72 -13.33 -6.48
C ALA A 62 -21.33 -13.75 -5.06
N GLU A 63 -20.23 -14.50 -4.91
CA GLU A 63 -19.71 -14.91 -3.59
C GLU A 63 -19.23 -13.70 -2.77
N PHE A 64 -18.46 -12.81 -3.41
CA PHE A 64 -17.96 -11.59 -2.78
C PHE A 64 -19.10 -10.67 -2.33
N ASP A 65 -20.11 -10.44 -3.15
CA ASP A 65 -21.25 -9.59 -2.78
C ASP A 65 -22.09 -10.20 -1.65
N ALA A 66 -22.22 -11.53 -1.61
CA ALA A 66 -22.89 -12.24 -0.52
C ALA A 66 -22.10 -12.11 0.81
N GLU A 67 -20.77 -12.21 0.74
CA GLU A 67 -19.90 -11.96 1.88
C GLU A 67 -20.02 -10.51 2.36
N VAL A 68 -19.89 -9.53 1.47
CA VAL A 68 -20.03 -8.10 1.80
C VAL A 68 -21.38 -7.83 2.47
N ALA A 69 -22.48 -8.38 1.95
CA ALA A 69 -23.81 -8.21 2.55
C ALA A 69 -23.90 -8.80 3.96
N ALA A 70 -23.20 -9.91 4.24
CA ALA A 70 -23.14 -10.48 5.58
C ALA A 70 -22.37 -9.58 6.55
N TRP A 71 -21.29 -8.93 6.10
CA TRP A 71 -20.49 -8.03 6.92
C TRP A 71 -21.09 -6.63 7.08
N ASP A 72 -21.94 -6.18 6.15
CA ASP A 72 -22.54 -4.84 6.15
C ASP A 72 -23.35 -4.57 7.42
N CYS A 73 -23.93 -5.61 8.05
CA CYS A 73 -24.64 -5.46 9.32
C CYS A 73 -23.76 -5.00 10.50
N THR A 74 -22.44 -5.20 10.42
CA THR A 74 -21.45 -4.79 11.44
C THR A 74 -20.82 -3.42 11.18
N LEU A 75 -21.19 -2.75 10.08
CA LEU A 75 -20.54 -1.51 9.63
C LEU A 75 -20.58 -0.38 10.68
N ASN A 76 -21.65 -0.33 11.50
CA ASN A 76 -21.86 0.70 12.53
C ASN A 76 -21.44 0.26 13.93
N ASP A 77 -20.87 -0.94 14.08
CA ASP A 77 -20.44 -1.42 15.39
C ASP A 77 -19.36 -0.52 15.98
N GLY A 78 -19.60 -0.01 17.19
CA GLY A 78 -18.69 0.92 17.88
C GLY A 78 -18.84 2.40 17.49
N VAL A 79 -19.69 2.74 16.50
CA VAL A 79 -19.90 4.14 16.08
C VAL A 79 -20.81 4.91 17.05
N ALA A 80 -21.72 4.24 17.77
CA ALA A 80 -22.67 4.85 18.69
C ALA A 80 -22.03 5.58 19.90
N ASN A 81 -20.74 5.36 20.18
CA ASN A 81 -20.01 5.91 21.32
C ASN A 81 -18.89 6.90 20.94
N PHE A 82 -18.89 7.48 19.72
CA PHE A 82 -17.94 8.55 19.37
C PHE A 82 -18.25 9.84 20.16
N PRO A 83 -17.36 10.31 21.05
CA PRO A 83 -17.69 11.38 21.98
C PRO A 83 -17.27 12.74 21.42
N TYR A 84 -18.24 13.49 20.91
CA TYR A 84 -18.31 14.93 21.16
C TYR A 84 -19.74 15.28 21.55
N GLU A 85 -20.28 14.59 22.56
CA GLU A 85 -21.30 15.24 23.39
C GLU A 85 -20.61 16.46 23.99
N GLU A 86 -21.06 17.62 23.51
CA GLU A 86 -20.87 18.97 24.02
C GLU A 86 -20.14 19.00 25.37
N ARG A 87 -18.84 19.30 25.35
CA ARG A 87 -18.23 19.87 26.55
C ARG A 87 -18.99 21.15 26.81
N ASP A 88 -19.91 21.09 27.78
CA ASP A 88 -20.64 22.20 28.35
C ASP A 88 -19.60 23.24 28.76
N ILE A 89 -19.36 24.23 27.89
CA ILE A 89 -18.51 25.38 28.15
C ILE A 89 -19.32 26.27 29.09
N ARG A 90 -19.22 26.00 30.39
CA ARG A 90 -19.64 26.89 31.46
C ARG A 90 -18.42 27.45 32.17
#